data_AF-A0A536VAC2-F1
#
_entry.id   AF-A0A536VAC2-F1
#
_cell.length_a   1.000
_cell.length_b   1.000
_cell.length_c   1.000
_cell.angle_alpha   90.00
_cell.angle_beta   90.00
_cell.angle_gamma   90.00
#
_symmetry.space_group_name_H-M   'P 1'
#
loop_
_entity.id
_entity.type
_entity.pdbx_description
1 polymer ?
#
loop_
_entity_poly.entity_id
_entity_poly.type
_entity_poly.pdbx_seq_one_letter_code
_entity_poly.pdbx_strand_id
1 'polypeptide(L)'
;MARRLVESTRARIRRRAAGGDVRTSQPGVSRERALLVARARADALVLWPVLFEQRAGLASRDARIESAGLRRDRQLFALSLQRLRLGARRAEPTARTFHRVGAGYAGVVLPGRAAGPAIPSCAVVEVVALDFGAQSSRGSDLTTVRAANAPRALVPQPGVTRDTNLDTLRVAAAFTVVLLHVCASVVNSGPAGHVGAWWTAHLIESATRWCVPVFVMVSGALLLSRPIDSPPEFYRRRAARLLVPLVVWTVVYLALRAYWARGIDVADLATSVITGVPYYHLWYLYMLLGLYLMTPFIHRFVASASTALRTWFVMIAFAIASLDDIGSHLSPGGAAVFLVMFLPFVPYFVAGHLLRDMPASSPAATLLATAGGCAAGIAIVGGLMVPRWDHIAWEVMYSYLNPLVIVMSLCVFRFGISQPLKSQPAAAWVQRLAPLTLGIYLIHPLWLELLRRVGLYGSALHPAVGIPATALVAFSLSAASTALLGSLPYVRASVR
;
A
#
# COMPACT_ATOMS: atom_id res chain seq x y z
N MET A 1 26.58 24.67 -2.32
CA MET A 1 27.17 23.49 -3.00
C MET A 1 26.48 23.17 -4.34
N ALA A 2 25.17 22.88 -4.36
CA ALA A 2 24.44 22.47 -5.57
C ALA A 2 24.61 23.37 -6.83
N ARG A 3 24.50 24.72 -6.71
CA ARG A 3 24.69 25.64 -7.85
C ARG A 3 26.04 25.45 -8.57
N ARG A 4 27.14 25.34 -7.82
CA ARG A 4 28.49 25.12 -8.39
C ARG A 4 28.61 23.78 -9.11
N LEU A 5 27.88 22.75 -8.65
CA LEU A 5 27.83 21.45 -9.31
C LEU A 5 27.17 21.56 -10.69
N VAL A 6 25.99 22.22 -10.75
CA VAL A 6 25.23 22.48 -11.99
C VAL A 6 26.04 23.32 -12.99
N GLU A 7 26.75 24.35 -12.53
CA GLU A 7 27.61 25.19 -13.37
C GLU A 7 28.81 24.40 -13.92
N SER A 8 29.47 23.56 -13.10
CA SER A 8 30.56 22.69 -13.58
C SER A 8 30.11 21.67 -14.64
N THR A 9 28.86 21.21 -14.54
CA THR A 9 28.26 20.27 -15.51
C THR A 9 27.90 20.99 -16.80
N ARG A 10 27.29 22.18 -16.70
CA ARG A 10 27.02 23.05 -17.87
C ARG A 10 28.31 23.45 -18.60
N ALA A 11 29.40 23.75 -17.88
CA ALA A 11 30.70 24.06 -18.47
C ALA A 11 31.33 22.86 -19.21
N ARG A 12 31.25 21.65 -18.63
CA ARG A 12 31.72 20.41 -19.27
C ARG A 12 30.93 20.06 -20.53
N ILE A 13 29.60 20.28 -20.53
CA ILE A 13 28.75 20.09 -21.70
C ILE A 13 29.13 21.06 -22.84
N ARG A 14 29.37 22.36 -22.53
CA ARG A 14 29.81 23.34 -23.54
C ARG A 14 31.16 22.97 -24.17
N ARG A 15 32.14 22.52 -23.37
CA ARG A 15 33.45 22.09 -23.91
C ARG A 15 33.36 20.84 -24.80
N ARG A 16 32.45 19.90 -24.50
CA ARG A 16 32.18 18.76 -25.40
C ARG A 16 31.45 19.16 -26.69
N ALA A 17 30.58 20.18 -26.65
CA ALA A 17 29.87 20.67 -27.83
C ALA A 17 30.79 21.48 -28.79
N ALA A 18 31.84 22.11 -28.27
CA ALA A 18 32.77 22.93 -29.05
C ALA A 18 33.93 22.16 -29.73
N GLY A 19 34.04 20.84 -29.51
CA GLY A 19 35.15 20.01 -29.99
C GLY A 19 34.77 18.94 -31.01
N GLY A 20 33.56 18.99 -31.57
CA GLY A 20 33.08 18.05 -32.59
C GLY A 20 32.80 18.76 -33.91
N ASP A 21 33.73 18.67 -34.85
CA ASP A 21 33.59 19.24 -36.19
C ASP A 21 32.94 18.24 -37.18
N VAL A 22 32.38 18.78 -38.26
CA VAL A 22 31.88 18.12 -39.47
C VAL A 22 30.53 17.36 -39.39
N ARG A 23 29.48 18.12 -39.75
CA ARG A 23 28.35 17.78 -40.65
C ARG A 23 27.57 16.48 -40.41
N THR A 24 26.32 16.63 -39.95
CA THR A 24 25.11 16.45 -40.78
C THR A 24 23.89 17.07 -40.09
N SER A 25 22.85 17.39 -40.85
CA SER A 25 21.74 18.28 -40.46
C SER A 25 20.62 17.60 -39.66
N GLN A 26 20.31 18.11 -38.46
CA GLN A 26 18.97 18.57 -38.00
C GLN A 26 18.94 18.82 -36.47
N PRO A 27 18.95 20.08 -36.00
CA PRO A 27 18.99 20.41 -34.57
C PRO A 27 17.59 20.57 -33.96
N GLY A 28 16.94 19.44 -33.63
CA GLY A 28 15.68 19.44 -32.86
C GLY A 28 15.42 18.14 -32.11
N VAL A 29 15.50 17.02 -32.83
CA VAL A 29 15.11 15.67 -32.36
C VAL A 29 15.89 15.18 -31.14
N SER A 30 17.14 15.60 -30.95
CA SER A 30 18.00 15.11 -29.85
C SER A 30 17.59 15.62 -28.47
N ARG A 31 17.04 16.85 -28.37
CA ARG A 31 16.63 17.45 -27.09
C ARG A 31 15.30 16.89 -26.62
N GLU A 32 14.35 16.68 -27.53
CA GLU A 32 13.10 15.99 -27.24
C GLU A 32 13.32 14.52 -26.90
N ARG A 33 14.15 13.78 -27.66
CA ARG A 33 14.49 12.39 -27.31
C ARG A 33 15.14 12.26 -25.93
N ALA A 34 16.02 13.19 -25.54
CA ALA A 34 16.62 13.18 -24.20
C ALA A 34 15.58 13.42 -23.09
N LEU A 35 14.61 14.31 -23.33
CA LEU A 35 13.50 14.57 -22.39
C LEU A 35 12.49 13.43 -22.35
N LEU A 36 12.18 12.79 -23.49
CA LEU A 36 11.35 11.59 -23.59
C LEU A 36 11.98 10.39 -22.87
N VAL A 37 13.29 10.17 -23.01
CA VAL A 37 14.00 9.11 -22.28
C VAL A 37 14.10 9.41 -20.79
N ALA A 38 14.15 10.69 -20.38
CA ALA A 38 14.08 11.08 -18.97
C ALA A 38 12.66 10.88 -18.39
N ARG A 39 11.60 11.26 -19.12
CA ARG A 39 10.20 10.98 -18.76
C ARG A 39 9.93 9.49 -18.67
N ALA A 40 10.22 8.72 -19.73
CA ALA A 40 10.03 7.27 -19.74
C ALA A 40 10.78 6.53 -18.62
N ARG A 41 11.88 7.09 -18.09
CA ARG A 41 12.57 6.55 -16.90
C ARG A 41 11.91 6.93 -15.57
N ALA A 42 11.26 8.09 -15.47
CA ALA A 42 10.43 8.45 -14.33
C ALA A 42 9.11 7.66 -14.34
N ASP A 43 8.47 7.55 -15.51
CA ASP A 43 7.23 6.81 -15.71
C ASP A 43 7.43 5.31 -15.42
N ALA A 44 8.57 4.72 -15.82
CA ALA A 44 8.92 3.33 -15.52
C ALA A 44 9.13 3.02 -14.02
N LEU A 45 9.37 4.03 -13.17
CA LEU A 45 9.47 3.86 -11.72
C LEU A 45 8.09 3.82 -11.05
N VAL A 46 7.06 4.41 -11.67
CA VAL A 46 5.66 4.37 -11.20
C VAL A 46 4.92 3.18 -11.82
N LEU A 47 5.20 2.87 -13.11
CA LEU A 47 4.54 1.83 -13.89
C LEU A 47 5.09 0.41 -13.66
N TRP A 48 6.03 0.20 -12.72
CA TRP A 48 6.64 -1.13 -12.51
C TRP A 48 5.63 -2.28 -12.30
N PRO A 49 4.51 -2.12 -11.55
CA PRO A 49 3.47 -3.15 -11.45
C PRO A 49 2.80 -3.45 -12.81
N VAL A 50 2.44 -2.42 -13.57
CA VAL A 50 1.68 -2.52 -14.83
C VAL A 50 2.53 -3.06 -15.98
N LEU A 51 3.79 -2.65 -16.05
CA LEU A 51 4.76 -3.17 -17.03
C LEU A 51 5.15 -4.62 -16.73
N PHE A 52 5.13 -5.03 -15.46
CA PHE A 52 5.32 -6.43 -15.06
C PHE A 52 4.11 -7.30 -15.47
N GLU A 53 2.88 -6.81 -15.30
CA GLU A 53 1.64 -7.49 -15.72
C GLU A 53 1.64 -7.79 -17.24
N GLN A 54 2.01 -6.83 -18.09
CA GLN A 54 2.11 -7.07 -19.54
C GLN A 54 3.22 -8.06 -19.91
N ARG A 55 4.40 -7.99 -19.27
CA ARG A 55 5.54 -8.85 -19.62
C ARG A 55 5.30 -10.32 -19.24
N ALA A 56 4.60 -10.58 -18.13
CA ALA A 56 4.20 -11.93 -17.74
C ALA A 56 3.16 -12.54 -18.69
N GLY A 57 2.21 -11.71 -19.18
CA GLY A 57 1.24 -12.12 -20.20
C GLY A 57 1.90 -12.47 -21.55
N LEU A 58 2.81 -11.60 -22.02
CA LEU A 58 3.55 -11.80 -23.27
C LEU A 58 4.39 -13.08 -23.25
N ALA A 59 5.15 -13.35 -22.18
CA ALA A 59 5.95 -14.57 -22.05
C ALA A 59 5.14 -15.88 -22.22
N SER A 60 3.85 -15.88 -21.84
CA SER A 60 2.96 -17.04 -22.03
C SER A 60 2.44 -17.22 -23.47
N ARG A 61 2.34 -16.12 -24.24
CA ARG A 61 2.01 -16.14 -25.68
C ARG A 61 3.25 -16.47 -26.50
N ASP A 62 4.38 -15.86 -26.18
CA ASP A 62 5.66 -16.07 -26.85
C ASP A 62 6.09 -17.54 -26.73
N ALA A 63 5.95 -18.19 -25.57
CA ALA A 63 6.24 -19.62 -25.42
C ALA A 63 5.41 -20.54 -26.35
N ARG A 64 4.18 -20.15 -26.73
CA ARG A 64 3.37 -20.90 -27.72
C ARG A 64 3.81 -20.58 -29.15
N ILE A 65 4.11 -19.32 -29.46
CA ILE A 65 4.55 -18.87 -30.79
C ILE A 65 5.97 -19.39 -31.12
N GLU A 66 6.89 -19.35 -30.17
CA GLU A 66 8.25 -19.92 -30.28
C GLU A 66 8.20 -21.43 -30.60
N SER A 67 7.27 -22.18 -30.03
CA SER A 67 7.11 -23.63 -30.33
C SER A 67 6.73 -23.94 -31.79
N ALA A 68 6.20 -22.95 -32.52
CA ALA A 68 5.91 -23.01 -33.95
C ALA A 68 7.04 -22.36 -34.78
N GLY A 69 7.58 -21.23 -34.34
CA GLY A 69 8.70 -20.53 -34.97
C GLY A 69 9.98 -21.36 -35.01
N LEU A 70 10.42 -21.94 -33.88
CA LEU A 70 11.64 -22.74 -33.79
C LEU A 70 11.64 -23.98 -34.69
N ARG A 71 10.49 -24.49 -35.13
CA ARG A 71 10.41 -25.58 -36.11
C ARG A 71 10.65 -25.09 -37.54
N ARG A 72 10.23 -23.87 -37.87
CA ARG A 72 10.43 -23.25 -39.19
C ARG A 72 11.85 -22.68 -39.33
N ASP A 73 12.34 -22.01 -38.30
CA ASP A 73 13.67 -21.39 -38.31
C ASP A 73 14.80 -22.42 -38.24
N ARG A 74 14.60 -23.57 -37.59
CA ARG A 74 15.59 -24.68 -37.66
C ARG A 74 15.74 -25.25 -39.07
N GLN A 75 14.68 -25.28 -39.89
CA GLN A 75 14.77 -25.70 -41.29
C GLN A 75 15.48 -24.62 -42.15
N LEU A 76 15.16 -23.34 -41.95
CA LEU A 76 15.79 -22.23 -42.69
C LEU A 76 17.26 -22.01 -42.32
N PHE A 77 17.63 -22.20 -41.05
CA PHE A 77 19.01 -22.09 -40.58
C PHE A 77 19.88 -23.25 -41.08
N ALA A 78 19.33 -24.47 -41.15
CA ALA A 78 20.01 -25.62 -41.77
C ALA A 78 20.31 -25.40 -43.26
N LEU A 79 19.34 -24.87 -44.03
CA LEU A 79 19.53 -24.50 -45.43
C LEU A 79 20.54 -23.36 -45.62
N SER A 80 20.59 -22.40 -44.68
CA SER A 80 21.55 -21.29 -44.69
C SER A 80 22.99 -21.76 -44.43
N LEU A 81 23.18 -22.66 -43.46
CA LEU A 81 24.49 -23.25 -43.16
C LEU A 81 25.03 -24.12 -44.30
N GLN A 82 24.16 -24.78 -45.06
CA GLN A 82 24.55 -25.59 -46.22
C GLN A 82 25.06 -24.71 -47.38
N ARG A 83 24.53 -23.48 -47.54
CA ARG A 83 25.04 -22.49 -48.52
C ARG A 83 26.34 -21.82 -48.08
N LEU A 84 26.50 -21.51 -46.79
CA LEU A 84 27.73 -20.90 -46.26
C LEU A 84 28.96 -21.83 -46.33
N ARG A 85 28.78 -23.15 -46.26
CA ARG A 85 29.86 -24.13 -46.43
C ARG A 85 30.41 -24.24 -47.86
N LEU A 86 29.74 -23.68 -48.86
CA LEU A 86 30.21 -23.65 -50.26
C LEU A 86 30.89 -22.32 -50.65
N GLY A 87 30.80 -21.27 -49.81
CA GLY A 87 31.33 -19.94 -50.11
C GLY A 87 32.67 -19.58 -49.47
N ALA A 88 33.16 -20.34 -48.50
CA ALA A 88 34.33 -19.98 -47.68
C ALA A 88 35.61 -20.76 -48.04
N ARG A 89 36.21 -20.46 -49.20
CA ARG A 89 37.65 -20.65 -49.43
C ARG A 89 38.31 -19.28 -49.62
N ARG A 90 39.47 -19.08 -48.97
CA ARG A 90 40.33 -17.86 -48.93
C ARG A 90 39.89 -16.76 -47.95
N ALA A 91 40.52 -16.75 -46.76
CA ALA A 91 41.42 -15.66 -46.29
C ALA A 91 41.84 -15.92 -44.83
N GLU A 92 43.13 -15.78 -44.52
CA GLU A 92 43.71 -15.94 -43.17
C GLU A 92 43.90 -14.58 -42.43
N PRO A 93 44.16 -14.58 -41.11
CA PRO A 93 43.97 -13.41 -40.25
C PRO A 93 45.25 -12.61 -39.97
N THR A 94 45.08 -11.37 -39.48
CA THR A 94 46.12 -10.64 -38.73
C THR A 94 45.59 -10.14 -37.39
N ALA A 95 46.28 -10.50 -36.31
CA ALA A 95 46.03 -10.02 -34.96
C ALA A 95 46.91 -8.80 -34.62
N ARG A 96 46.48 -7.97 -33.66
CA ARG A 96 47.39 -7.06 -32.91
C ARG A 96 46.83 -6.73 -31.51
N THR A 97 47.73 -6.70 -30.54
CA THR A 97 47.51 -6.58 -29.08
C THR A 97 47.86 -5.16 -28.57
N PHE A 98 48.02 -4.97 -27.24
CA PHE A 98 48.52 -3.78 -26.51
C PHE A 98 47.47 -2.70 -26.13
N HIS A 99 47.45 -2.08 -24.92
CA HIS A 99 48.13 -2.37 -23.63
C HIS A 99 47.40 -1.71 -22.43
N ARG A 100 47.86 -1.97 -21.18
CA ARG A 100 47.43 -1.32 -19.92
C ARG A 100 48.37 -0.15 -19.56
N VAL A 101 47.85 0.91 -18.92
CA VAL A 101 48.62 1.86 -18.07
C VAL A 101 47.72 2.33 -16.89
N GLY A 102 48.31 2.68 -15.74
CA GLY A 102 47.62 3.24 -14.57
C GLY A 102 48.48 4.23 -13.76
N ALA A 103 47.98 4.65 -12.58
CA ALA A 103 48.53 5.69 -11.66
C ALA A 103 48.49 7.15 -12.20
N GLY A 104 48.42 8.22 -11.40
CA GLY A 104 48.25 8.36 -9.94
C GLY A 104 48.18 9.85 -9.49
N TYR A 105 47.77 10.09 -8.23
CA TYR A 105 47.92 11.30 -7.36
C TYR A 105 47.91 12.76 -7.91
N ALA A 106 47.10 13.63 -7.27
CA ALA A 106 47.49 14.97 -6.77
C ALA A 106 46.36 15.61 -5.91
N GLY A 107 46.71 16.45 -4.92
CA GLY A 107 45.76 17.20 -4.08
C GLY A 107 46.19 18.65 -3.83
N VAL A 108 45.24 19.54 -3.50
CA VAL A 108 45.40 20.99 -3.23
C VAL A 108 44.28 21.38 -2.23
N VAL A 109 44.53 21.72 -0.95
CA VAL A 109 45.06 22.97 -0.33
C VAL A 109 44.08 24.17 -0.33
N LEU A 110 43.91 24.79 0.85
CA LEU A 110 43.04 25.93 1.18
C LEU A 110 43.85 27.19 1.58
N PRO A 111 43.22 28.39 1.49
CA PRO A 111 43.21 29.38 2.58
C PRO A 111 41.75 29.88 2.86
N GLY A 112 41.35 30.60 3.93
CA GLY A 112 42.04 31.35 5.01
C GLY A 112 41.59 32.83 4.99
N ARG A 113 41.22 33.54 6.08
CA ARG A 113 41.07 33.24 7.54
C ARG A 113 40.19 34.36 8.20
N ALA A 114 39.93 34.28 9.52
CA ALA A 114 39.32 35.32 10.40
C ALA A 114 37.80 35.59 10.23
N ALA A 115 37.03 36.09 11.22
CA ALA A 115 37.25 36.34 12.67
C ALA A 115 35.95 36.10 13.50
N GLY A 116 35.93 36.46 14.80
CA GLY A 116 34.77 36.39 15.73
C GLY A 116 34.46 37.75 16.40
N PRO A 117 33.87 37.84 17.64
CA PRO A 117 33.55 36.80 18.65
C PRO A 117 32.01 36.51 18.72
N ALA A 118 31.31 36.00 19.75
CA ALA A 118 31.57 35.69 21.18
C ALA A 118 30.69 34.51 21.75
N ILE A 119 30.58 34.41 23.09
CA ILE A 119 30.01 33.32 23.95
C ILE A 119 29.30 34.01 25.16
N PRO A 120 28.14 33.57 25.76
CA PRO A 120 27.96 32.35 26.62
C PRO A 120 26.52 31.71 26.58
N SER A 121 26.12 30.63 27.29
CA SER A 121 26.76 29.60 28.15
C SER A 121 25.80 28.39 28.38
N CYS A 122 26.38 27.21 28.69
CA CYS A 122 25.90 26.15 29.60
C CYS A 122 24.43 25.66 29.62
N ALA A 123 24.26 24.35 29.40
CA ALA A 123 23.67 23.44 30.41
C ALA A 123 24.13 21.99 30.16
N VAL A 124 24.69 21.35 31.19
CA VAL A 124 25.07 19.92 31.18
C VAL A 124 23.89 19.10 31.70
N VAL A 125 23.56 17.97 31.08
CA VAL A 125 22.63 16.99 31.66
C VAL A 125 23.44 15.86 32.27
N GLU A 126 23.44 15.83 33.59
CA GLU A 126 24.13 14.87 34.42
C GLU A 126 23.36 13.53 34.47
N VAL A 127 24.08 12.42 34.40
CA VAL A 127 23.48 11.07 34.43
C VAL A 127 23.30 10.65 35.89
N VAL A 128 22.07 10.73 36.39
CA VAL A 128 21.73 10.19 37.71
C VAL A 128 21.66 8.66 37.63
N ALA A 129 22.66 8.00 38.24
CA ALA A 129 22.59 6.58 38.54
C ALA A 129 21.55 6.33 39.65
N LEU A 130 20.66 5.35 39.46
CA LEU A 130 19.73 4.92 40.48
C LEU A 130 20.37 3.81 41.33
N ASP A 131 20.56 4.12 42.61
CA ASP A 131 21.15 3.25 43.60
C ASP A 131 20.15 2.19 44.08
N PHE A 132 20.57 0.92 44.17
CA PHE A 132 19.71 -0.19 44.59
C PHE A 132 19.92 -0.50 46.07
N GLY A 133 19.17 0.20 46.91
CA GLY A 133 19.12 -0.05 48.35
C GLY A 133 18.57 -1.45 48.68
N ALA A 134 19.43 -2.34 49.14
CA ALA A 134 19.04 -3.67 49.62
C ALA A 134 18.46 -3.60 51.04
N GLN A 135 17.31 -4.23 51.26
CA GLN A 135 16.88 -4.64 52.61
C GLN A 135 16.40 -6.09 52.59
N SER A 136 16.87 -6.85 53.57
CA SER A 136 16.63 -8.28 53.73
C SER A 136 15.65 -8.55 54.87
N SER A 137 14.73 -9.50 54.68
CA SER A 137 14.48 -10.58 55.67
C SER A 137 13.42 -11.60 55.22
N ARG A 138 13.78 -12.87 55.37
CA ARG A 138 13.00 -14.06 55.83
C ARG A 138 11.45 -13.98 55.72
N GLY A 139 10.73 -14.97 55.17
CA GLY A 139 11.11 -16.30 54.66
C GLY A 139 9.87 -17.10 54.17
N SER A 140 10.03 -18.42 53.95
CA SER A 140 8.98 -19.42 53.62
C SER A 140 8.00 -19.10 52.47
N ASP A 141 8.32 -19.54 51.25
CA ASP A 141 7.71 -20.76 50.66
C ASP A 141 8.19 -21.00 49.21
N LEU A 142 8.79 -22.17 48.95
CA LEU A 142 9.52 -22.47 47.71
C LEU A 142 8.74 -23.33 46.69
N THR A 143 7.43 -23.46 46.85
CA THR A 143 6.60 -24.45 46.12
C THR A 143 5.58 -23.86 45.13
N THR A 144 5.37 -22.53 45.08
CA THR A 144 4.29 -21.91 44.26
C THR A 144 4.73 -21.26 42.95
N VAL A 145 6.04 -21.10 42.70
CA VAL A 145 6.55 -20.30 41.56
C VAL A 145 6.39 -20.98 40.18
N ARG A 146 6.08 -22.29 40.12
CA ARG A 146 6.13 -23.07 38.85
C ARG A 146 4.84 -23.11 38.01
N ALA A 147 3.79 -22.37 38.39
CA ALA A 147 2.48 -22.39 37.71
C ALA A 147 2.11 -21.09 36.93
N ALA A 148 3.01 -20.10 36.85
CA ALA A 148 2.67 -18.77 36.33
C ALA A 148 2.64 -18.62 34.78
N ASN A 149 3.11 -19.61 34.01
CA ASN A 149 3.32 -19.52 32.56
C ASN A 149 2.39 -20.40 31.71
N ALA A 150 1.18 -20.70 32.18
CA ALA A 150 0.11 -21.16 31.30
C ALA A 150 -0.47 -19.97 30.51
N PRO A 151 -0.72 -20.08 29.19
CA PRO A 151 -1.37 -19.00 28.44
C PRO A 151 -2.80 -18.83 28.94
N ARG A 152 -3.01 -17.86 29.83
CA ARG A 152 -4.30 -17.52 30.41
C ARG A 152 -5.28 -17.22 29.27
N ALA A 153 -6.20 -18.15 29.01
CA ALA A 153 -7.32 -17.90 28.11
C ALA A 153 -7.99 -16.61 28.57
N LEU A 154 -8.27 -15.68 27.64
CA LEU A 154 -8.98 -14.45 27.96
C LEU A 154 -10.40 -14.82 28.36
N VAL A 155 -10.61 -15.05 29.65
CA VAL A 155 -11.91 -14.94 30.30
C VAL A 155 -12.43 -13.54 29.94
N PRO A 156 -13.56 -13.42 29.24
CA PRO A 156 -14.12 -12.12 28.90
C PRO A 156 -14.37 -11.34 30.20
N GLN A 157 -13.84 -10.12 30.26
CA GLN A 157 -14.11 -9.22 31.40
C GLN A 157 -15.63 -9.00 31.49
N PRO A 158 -16.29 -9.35 32.60
CA PRO A 158 -17.74 -9.17 32.73
C PRO A 158 -18.07 -7.68 32.62
N GLY A 159 -18.97 -7.33 31.71
CA GLY A 159 -19.43 -5.95 31.48
C GLY A 159 -19.05 -5.32 30.13
N VAL A 160 -18.13 -5.90 29.35
CA VAL A 160 -17.85 -5.42 27.97
C VAL A 160 -18.48 -6.37 26.95
N THR A 161 -19.76 -6.15 26.64
CA THR A 161 -20.44 -6.86 25.55
C THR A 161 -19.75 -6.56 24.22
N ARG A 162 -19.43 -7.62 23.49
CA ARG A 162 -18.74 -7.54 22.20
C ARG A 162 -19.71 -7.05 21.13
N ASP A 163 -19.40 -5.90 20.54
CA ASP A 163 -20.22 -5.27 19.50
C ASP A 163 -20.17 -6.09 18.19
N THR A 164 -21.19 -6.92 18.00
CA THR A 164 -21.27 -7.83 16.85
C THR A 164 -21.47 -7.07 15.54
N ASN A 165 -22.05 -5.87 15.57
CA ASN A 165 -22.30 -5.08 14.37
C ASN A 165 -20.99 -4.47 13.85
N LEU A 166 -20.16 -3.92 14.75
CA LEU A 166 -18.82 -3.44 14.41
C LEU A 166 -17.89 -4.58 13.96
N ASP A 167 -18.02 -5.78 14.53
CA ASP A 167 -17.29 -6.96 14.05
C ASP A 167 -17.82 -7.47 12.69
N THR A 168 -19.11 -7.32 12.40
CA THR A 168 -19.68 -7.61 11.07
C THR A 168 -19.10 -6.67 10.02
N LEU A 169 -19.08 -5.36 10.31
CA LEU A 169 -18.46 -4.35 9.44
C LEU A 169 -16.97 -4.64 9.18
N ARG A 170 -16.22 -5.12 10.17
CA ARG A 170 -14.82 -5.54 10.00
C ARG A 170 -14.65 -6.75 9.10
N VAL A 171 -15.47 -7.80 9.29
CA VAL A 171 -15.40 -9.02 8.46
C VAL A 171 -15.83 -8.71 7.03
N ALA A 172 -16.89 -7.92 6.86
CA ALA A 172 -17.35 -7.46 5.56
C ALA A 172 -16.28 -6.60 4.86
N ALA A 173 -15.72 -5.59 5.53
CA ALA A 173 -14.64 -4.78 4.97
C ALA A 173 -13.39 -5.61 4.63
N ALA A 174 -13.01 -6.59 5.44
CA ALA A 174 -11.89 -7.49 5.16
C ALA A 174 -12.12 -8.31 3.88
N PHE A 175 -13.32 -8.88 3.71
CA PHE A 175 -13.69 -9.60 2.50
C PHE A 175 -13.70 -8.67 1.28
N THR A 176 -14.29 -7.48 1.42
CA THR A 176 -14.38 -6.49 0.36
C THR A 176 -13.02 -5.93 -0.07
N VAL A 177 -12.02 -5.84 0.82
CA VAL A 177 -10.62 -5.52 0.42
C VAL A 177 -10.03 -6.62 -0.47
N VAL A 178 -10.25 -7.91 -0.14
CA VAL A 178 -9.78 -9.01 -0.99
C VAL A 178 -10.50 -9.01 -2.34
N LEU A 179 -11.82 -8.76 -2.33
CA LEU A 179 -12.64 -8.63 -3.54
C LEU A 179 -12.17 -7.49 -4.45
N LEU A 180 -11.86 -6.33 -3.86
CA LEU A 180 -11.27 -5.16 -4.54
C LEU A 180 -9.95 -5.54 -5.22
N HIS A 181 -9.02 -6.19 -4.51
CA HIS A 181 -7.72 -6.53 -5.11
C HIS A 181 -7.80 -7.60 -6.21
N VAL A 182 -8.76 -8.52 -6.16
CA VAL A 182 -9.05 -9.41 -7.31
C VAL A 182 -9.58 -8.58 -8.48
N CYS A 183 -10.53 -7.69 -8.22
CA CYS A 183 -11.23 -6.89 -9.22
C CYS A 183 -10.32 -5.89 -9.94
N ALA A 184 -9.48 -5.15 -9.21
CA ALA A 184 -8.57 -4.15 -9.75
C ALA A 184 -7.63 -4.72 -10.83
N SER A 185 -7.15 -5.97 -10.66
CA SER A 185 -6.34 -6.65 -11.68
C SER A 185 -7.08 -6.86 -13.02
N VAL A 186 -8.39 -7.09 -12.97
CA VAL A 186 -9.25 -7.24 -14.15
C VAL A 186 -9.50 -5.89 -14.81
N VAL A 187 -9.75 -4.84 -14.02
CA VAL A 187 -10.03 -3.50 -14.56
C VAL A 187 -8.78 -2.88 -15.21
N ASN A 188 -7.62 -3.01 -14.56
CA ASN A 188 -6.32 -2.53 -15.08
C ASN A 188 -5.89 -3.23 -16.38
N SER A 189 -6.40 -4.44 -16.66
CA SER A 189 -6.16 -5.14 -17.93
C SER A 189 -6.87 -4.48 -19.13
N GLY A 190 -7.76 -3.51 -18.89
CA GLY A 190 -8.50 -2.77 -19.91
C GLY A 190 -9.63 -3.57 -20.58
N PRO A 191 -10.43 -2.94 -21.47
CA PRO A 191 -11.62 -3.54 -22.07
C PRO A 191 -11.33 -4.57 -23.19
N ALA A 192 -10.07 -5.00 -23.36
CA ALA A 192 -9.57 -5.70 -24.53
C ALA A 192 -10.30 -7.03 -24.84
N GLY A 193 -11.32 -6.94 -25.71
CA GLY A 193 -12.09 -8.07 -26.24
C GLY A 193 -13.41 -8.38 -25.53
N HIS A 194 -13.65 -7.88 -24.31
CA HIS A 194 -14.85 -8.23 -23.52
C HIS A 194 -15.42 -7.02 -22.76
N VAL A 195 -16.02 -6.07 -23.48
CA VAL A 195 -16.56 -4.82 -22.92
C VAL A 195 -17.55 -5.06 -21.75
N GLY A 196 -18.46 -6.03 -21.85
CA GLY A 196 -19.41 -6.35 -20.77
C GLY A 196 -18.73 -6.92 -19.51
N ALA A 197 -17.67 -7.72 -19.68
CA ALA A 197 -16.87 -8.25 -18.59
C ALA A 197 -16.11 -7.13 -17.86
N TRP A 198 -15.56 -6.17 -18.62
CA TRP A 198 -14.88 -5.00 -18.09
C TRP A 198 -15.82 -4.05 -17.33
N TRP A 199 -17.03 -3.78 -17.86
CA TRP A 199 -18.07 -3.03 -17.13
C TRP A 199 -18.54 -3.73 -15.85
N THR A 200 -18.63 -5.06 -15.89
CA THR A 200 -18.92 -5.87 -14.69
C THR A 200 -17.84 -5.70 -13.63
N ALA A 201 -16.57 -5.74 -14.02
CA ALA A 201 -15.46 -5.48 -13.11
C ALA A 201 -15.50 -4.03 -12.59
N HIS A 202 -15.71 -3.02 -13.43
CA HIS A 202 -15.89 -1.63 -12.98
C HIS A 202 -16.99 -1.46 -11.92
N LEU A 203 -18.15 -2.09 -12.11
CA LEU A 203 -19.23 -2.03 -11.13
C LEU A 203 -18.87 -2.69 -9.79
N ILE A 204 -18.23 -3.86 -9.83
CA ILE A 204 -17.75 -4.54 -8.61
C ILE A 204 -16.70 -3.68 -7.92
N GLU A 205 -15.72 -3.15 -8.67
CA GLU A 205 -14.67 -2.27 -8.18
C GLU A 205 -15.26 -1.08 -7.42
N SER A 206 -16.16 -0.33 -8.07
CA SER A 206 -16.85 0.82 -7.45
C SER A 206 -17.61 0.42 -6.19
N ALA A 207 -18.34 -0.70 -6.23
CA ALA A 207 -19.09 -1.23 -5.09
C ALA A 207 -18.21 -1.74 -3.94
N THR A 208 -16.89 -1.89 -4.13
CA THR A 208 -15.95 -2.27 -3.05
C THR A 208 -15.29 -1.11 -2.32
N ARG A 209 -15.30 0.11 -2.87
CA ARG A 209 -14.43 1.21 -2.40
C ARG A 209 -14.73 1.74 -0.99
N TRP A 210 -15.87 1.37 -0.38
CA TRP A 210 -16.17 1.70 1.02
C TRP A 210 -15.34 0.93 2.06
N CYS A 211 -14.65 -0.15 1.68
CA CYS A 211 -14.04 -1.07 2.64
C CYS A 211 -12.98 -0.42 3.55
N VAL A 212 -12.04 0.34 3.00
CA VAL A 212 -10.99 1.03 3.78
C VAL A 212 -11.57 2.15 4.66
N PRO A 213 -12.42 3.07 4.16
CA PRO A 213 -13.18 4.01 4.98
C PRO A 213 -13.94 3.35 6.14
N VAL A 214 -14.60 2.21 5.92
CA VAL A 214 -15.33 1.48 6.98
C VAL A 214 -14.38 0.93 8.04
N PHE A 215 -13.20 0.42 7.69
CA PHE A 215 -12.19 0.06 8.69
C PHE A 215 -11.75 1.24 9.54
N VAL A 216 -11.56 2.41 8.94
CA VAL A 216 -11.21 3.65 9.66
C VAL A 216 -12.35 4.08 10.60
N MET A 217 -13.60 4.06 10.12
CA MET A 217 -14.78 4.37 10.93
C MET A 217 -14.97 3.40 12.10
N VAL A 218 -14.79 2.09 11.91
CA VAL A 218 -14.85 1.11 13.02
C VAL A 218 -13.73 1.36 14.04
N SER A 219 -12.53 1.70 13.59
CA SER A 219 -11.42 2.07 14.50
C SER A 219 -11.77 3.30 15.33
N GLY A 220 -12.35 4.34 14.72
CA GLY A 220 -12.79 5.54 15.43
C GLY A 220 -13.93 5.26 16.42
N ALA A 221 -14.96 4.55 15.98
CA ALA A 221 -16.09 4.12 16.82
C ALA A 221 -15.68 3.34 18.07
N LEU A 222 -14.56 2.61 18.04
CA LEU A 222 -14.05 1.83 19.17
C LEU A 222 -13.01 2.55 20.02
N LEU A 223 -12.21 3.44 19.44
CA LEU A 223 -11.11 4.13 20.13
C LEU A 223 -11.52 5.48 20.72
N LEU A 224 -12.46 6.20 20.09
CA LEU A 224 -12.96 7.48 20.60
C LEU A 224 -14.04 7.31 21.67
N SER A 225 -14.74 6.16 21.68
CA SER A 225 -15.82 5.85 22.63
C SER A 225 -15.33 5.21 23.94
N ARG A 226 -14.03 5.31 24.26
CA ARG A 226 -13.44 4.76 25.50
C ARG A 226 -12.48 5.80 26.09
N PRO A 227 -12.51 6.05 27.40
CA PRO A 227 -11.60 7.01 28.03
C PRO A 227 -10.14 6.67 27.75
N ILE A 228 -9.35 7.73 27.57
CA ILE A 228 -7.90 7.68 27.43
C ILE A 228 -7.32 8.52 28.57
N ASP A 229 -6.97 7.86 29.67
CA ASP A 229 -6.47 8.52 30.88
C ASP A 229 -5.02 9.03 30.70
N SER A 230 -4.24 8.33 29.87
CA SER A 230 -2.82 8.59 29.65
C SER A 230 -2.39 8.25 28.21
N PRO A 231 -1.90 9.21 27.40
CA PRO A 231 -1.39 8.92 26.05
C PRO A 231 -0.22 7.93 26.03
N PRO A 232 0.81 8.01 26.89
CA PRO A 232 1.87 6.99 26.99
C PRO A 232 1.33 5.57 27.20
N GLU A 233 0.32 5.41 28.06
CA GLU A 233 -0.29 4.11 28.29
C GLU A 233 -1.11 3.63 27.09
N PHE A 234 -1.86 4.53 26.45
CA PHE A 234 -2.59 4.25 25.23
C PHE A 234 -1.68 3.69 24.14
N TYR A 235 -0.51 4.31 23.94
CA TYR A 235 0.49 3.86 22.97
C TYR A 235 1.10 2.53 23.39
N ARG A 236 1.57 2.38 24.64
CA ARG A 236 2.18 1.12 25.14
C ARG A 236 1.27 -0.09 24.93
N ARG A 237 -0.04 0.05 25.21
CA ARG A 237 -1.03 -1.04 25.06
C ARG A 237 -1.31 -1.43 23.60
N ARG A 238 -0.94 -0.59 22.62
CA ARG A 238 -1.26 -0.77 21.19
C ARG A 238 -0.04 -0.97 20.31
N ALA A 239 1.13 -0.49 20.73
CA ALA A 239 2.39 -0.56 19.99
C ALA A 239 2.67 -1.97 19.45
N ALA A 240 2.62 -3.00 20.30
CA ALA A 240 2.87 -4.38 19.87
C ALA A 240 1.88 -4.88 18.80
N ARG A 241 0.58 -4.52 18.89
CA ARG A 241 -0.48 -4.97 17.95
C ARG A 241 -0.44 -4.30 16.58
N LEU A 242 0.33 -3.23 16.43
CA LEU A 242 0.46 -2.51 15.15
C LEU A 242 1.89 -2.57 14.61
N LEU A 243 2.88 -2.27 15.45
CA LEU A 243 4.29 -2.23 15.04
C LEU A 243 4.87 -3.61 14.72
N VAL A 244 4.49 -4.67 15.46
CA VAL A 244 5.01 -6.03 15.15
C VAL A 244 4.48 -6.53 13.82
N PRO A 245 3.16 -6.50 13.52
CA PRO A 245 2.67 -6.80 12.17
C PRO A 245 3.28 -5.90 11.09
N LEU A 246 3.32 -4.57 11.31
CA LEU A 246 3.87 -3.62 10.36
C LEU A 246 5.33 -3.94 9.99
N VAL A 247 6.21 -4.11 10.98
CA VAL A 247 7.64 -4.38 10.74
C VAL A 247 7.83 -5.76 10.08
N VAL A 248 7.21 -6.81 10.63
CA VAL A 248 7.38 -8.18 10.11
C VAL A 248 6.91 -8.27 8.66
N TRP A 249 5.73 -7.75 8.34
CA TRP A 249 5.19 -7.85 6.98
C TRP A 249 5.86 -6.90 6.00
N THR A 250 6.29 -5.70 6.42
CA THR A 250 7.17 -4.86 5.59
C THR A 250 8.44 -5.62 5.20
N VAL A 251 9.12 -6.28 6.13
CA VAL A 251 10.32 -7.08 5.81
C VAL A 251 9.99 -8.23 4.85
N VAL A 252 8.90 -8.98 5.09
CA VAL A 252 8.46 -10.08 4.21
C VAL A 252 8.19 -9.59 2.78
N TYR A 253 7.45 -8.49 2.61
CA TYR A 253 7.11 -7.98 1.28
C TYR A 253 8.28 -7.29 0.57
N LEU A 254 9.21 -6.64 1.28
CA LEU A 254 10.45 -6.12 0.69
C LEU A 254 11.36 -7.28 0.23
N ALA A 255 11.48 -8.36 1.01
CA ALA A 255 12.21 -9.56 0.61
C ALA A 255 11.58 -10.24 -0.61
N LEU A 256 10.25 -10.28 -0.69
CA LEU A 256 9.51 -10.82 -1.82
C LEU A 256 9.71 -9.98 -3.10
N ARG A 257 9.68 -8.65 -2.98
CA ARG A 257 10.03 -7.71 -4.07
C ARG A 257 11.45 -7.96 -4.57
N ALA A 258 12.44 -8.03 -3.66
CA ALA A 258 13.84 -8.27 -4.02
C ALA A 258 14.03 -9.62 -4.74
N TYR A 259 13.37 -10.68 -4.26
CA TYR A 259 13.41 -12.01 -4.87
C TYR A 259 12.86 -12.00 -6.31
N TRP A 260 11.71 -11.37 -6.56
CA TRP A 260 11.12 -11.30 -7.91
C TRP A 260 11.82 -10.30 -8.84
N ALA A 261 12.35 -9.19 -8.31
CA ALA A 261 13.13 -8.22 -9.08
C ALA A 261 14.51 -8.75 -9.50
N ARG A 262 14.96 -9.90 -8.95
CA ARG A 262 16.30 -10.48 -9.14
C ARG A 262 17.42 -9.51 -8.78
N GLY A 263 17.19 -8.65 -7.78
CA GLY A 263 18.11 -7.61 -7.36
C GLY A 263 17.56 -6.77 -6.21
N ILE A 264 18.43 -5.99 -5.58
CA ILE A 264 18.10 -5.09 -4.47
C ILE A 264 18.52 -3.68 -4.85
N ASP A 265 17.56 -2.79 -5.10
CA ASP A 265 17.79 -1.35 -5.06
C ASP A 265 17.47 -0.83 -3.66
N VAL A 266 18.51 -0.62 -2.86
CA VAL A 266 18.37 -0.15 -1.47
C VAL A 266 17.71 1.24 -1.41
N ALA A 267 17.90 2.09 -2.42
CA ALA A 267 17.29 3.42 -2.45
C ALA A 267 15.79 3.35 -2.72
N ASP A 268 15.34 2.49 -3.63
CA ASP A 268 13.91 2.19 -3.85
C ASP A 268 13.27 1.58 -2.59
N LEU A 269 13.87 0.55 -1.99
CA LEU A 269 13.34 -0.06 -0.78
C LEU A 269 13.22 0.96 0.37
N ALA A 270 14.26 1.76 0.61
CA ALA A 270 14.24 2.82 1.63
C ALA A 270 13.18 3.90 1.31
N THR A 271 13.10 4.36 0.06
CA THR A 271 12.08 5.34 -0.37
C THR A 271 10.68 4.80 -0.13
N SER A 272 10.41 3.55 -0.49
CA SER A 272 9.10 2.92 -0.31
C SER A 272 8.70 2.74 1.16
N VAL A 273 9.66 2.63 2.09
CA VAL A 273 9.39 2.66 3.54
C VAL A 273 9.13 4.09 4.04
N ILE A 274 9.82 5.10 3.50
CA ILE A 274 9.66 6.52 3.87
C ILE A 274 8.33 7.11 3.36
N THR A 275 7.90 6.72 2.16
CA THR A 275 6.57 7.06 1.62
C THR A 275 5.46 6.17 2.18
N GLY A 276 5.81 5.07 2.85
CA GLY A 276 4.86 4.16 3.50
C GLY A 276 4.17 3.19 2.55
N VAL A 277 4.69 2.99 1.34
CA VAL A 277 4.17 2.03 0.35
C VAL A 277 5.24 0.96 0.01
N PRO A 278 5.76 0.18 0.98
CA PRO A 278 6.71 -0.89 0.70
C PRO A 278 6.09 -2.04 -0.12
N TYR A 279 4.76 -2.13 -0.13
CA TYR A 279 3.97 -3.00 -1.00
C TYR A 279 2.55 -2.44 -1.14
N TYR A 280 1.84 -2.77 -2.23
CA TYR A 280 0.64 -2.02 -2.69
C TYR A 280 -0.52 -1.89 -1.69
N HIS A 281 -0.65 -2.79 -0.70
CA HIS A 281 -1.72 -2.76 0.31
C HIS A 281 -1.23 -2.19 1.66
N LEU A 282 0.09 -2.24 1.95
CA LEU A 282 0.66 -1.97 3.27
C LEU A 282 0.51 -0.51 3.73
N TRP A 283 0.29 0.42 2.80
CA TRP A 283 0.04 1.84 3.09
C TRP A 283 -1.05 2.06 4.15
N TYR A 284 -2.06 1.19 4.20
CA TYR A 284 -3.12 1.26 5.20
C TYR A 284 -2.58 1.13 6.64
N LEU A 285 -1.56 0.31 6.90
CA LEU A 285 -0.95 0.22 8.24
C LEU A 285 -0.07 1.42 8.59
N TYR A 286 0.62 2.01 7.60
CA TYR A 286 1.37 3.25 7.79
C TYR A 286 0.44 4.44 8.07
N MET A 287 -0.68 4.52 7.35
CA MET A 287 -1.76 5.48 7.59
C MET A 287 -2.38 5.26 8.99
N LEU A 288 -2.68 4.02 9.36
CA LEU A 288 -3.24 3.68 10.68
C LEU A 288 -2.27 4.00 11.82
N LEU A 289 -0.96 3.91 11.61
CA LEU A 289 0.07 4.30 12.58
C LEU A 289 0.01 5.81 12.87
N GLY A 290 -0.06 6.66 11.84
CA GLY A 290 -0.27 8.10 12.02
C GLY A 290 -1.59 8.42 12.73
N LEU A 291 -2.66 7.72 12.36
CA LEU A 291 -3.98 7.90 12.98
C LEU A 291 -3.98 7.49 14.47
N TYR A 292 -3.29 6.40 14.83
CA TYR A 292 -3.15 5.95 16.21
C TYR A 292 -2.24 6.87 17.03
N LEU A 293 -1.20 7.44 16.43
CA LEU A 293 -0.40 8.50 17.05
C LEU A 293 -1.26 9.74 17.37
N MET A 294 -2.15 10.14 16.48
CA MET A 294 -3.02 11.30 16.69
C MET A 294 -4.28 11.00 17.56
N THR A 295 -4.59 9.72 17.81
CA THR A 295 -5.85 9.32 18.48
C THR A 295 -6.08 9.96 19.86
N PRO A 296 -5.11 10.08 20.78
CA PRO A 296 -5.35 10.72 22.08
C PRO A 296 -5.77 12.20 21.97
N PHE A 297 -5.24 12.91 20.98
CA PHE A 297 -5.59 14.31 20.70
C PHE A 297 -7.01 14.41 20.09
N ILE A 298 -7.32 13.56 19.11
CA ILE A 298 -8.66 13.48 18.51
C ILE A 298 -9.71 13.09 19.55
N HIS A 299 -9.39 12.14 20.44
CA HIS A 299 -10.25 11.75 21.56
C HIS A 299 -10.52 12.95 22.48
N ARG A 300 -9.50 13.74 22.85
CA ARG A 300 -9.71 14.92 23.70
C ARG A 300 -10.60 15.96 23.02
N PHE A 301 -10.38 16.26 21.73
CA PHE A 301 -11.26 17.12 20.93
C PHE A 301 -12.70 16.60 20.90
N VAL A 302 -12.90 15.33 20.58
CA VAL A 302 -14.21 14.68 20.49
C VAL A 302 -14.94 14.68 21.85
N ALA A 303 -14.22 14.49 22.95
CA ALA A 303 -14.80 14.51 24.30
C ALA A 303 -15.23 15.92 24.76
N SER A 304 -14.57 16.99 24.29
CA SER A 304 -14.92 18.37 24.66
C SER A 304 -15.86 19.08 23.67
N ALA A 305 -15.86 18.67 22.40
CA ALA A 305 -16.60 19.36 21.34
C ALA A 305 -18.09 18.96 21.32
N SER A 306 -18.97 19.94 21.10
CA SER A 306 -20.40 19.69 20.89
C SER A 306 -20.64 18.85 19.63
N THR A 307 -21.76 18.12 19.57
CA THR A 307 -22.14 17.34 18.37
C THR A 307 -22.16 18.20 17.11
N ALA A 308 -22.67 19.44 17.18
CA ALA A 308 -22.66 20.37 16.06
C ALA A 308 -21.24 20.71 15.59
N LEU A 309 -20.31 21.00 16.50
CA LEU A 309 -18.91 21.29 16.14
C LEU A 309 -18.20 20.07 15.54
N ARG A 310 -18.46 18.86 16.08
CA ARG A 310 -17.91 17.61 15.53
C ARG A 310 -18.45 17.31 14.13
N THR A 311 -19.73 17.57 13.87
CA THR A 311 -20.33 17.45 12.54
C THR A 311 -19.73 18.46 11.55
N TRP A 312 -19.62 19.75 11.95
CA TRP A 312 -18.96 20.76 11.11
C TRP A 312 -17.51 20.41 10.80
N PHE A 313 -16.75 19.94 11.79
CA PHE A 313 -15.39 19.44 11.58
C PHE A 313 -15.35 18.32 10.54
N VAL A 314 -16.20 17.30 10.64
CA VAL A 314 -16.25 16.19 9.67
C VAL A 314 -16.59 16.68 8.26
N MET A 315 -17.60 17.55 8.12
CA MET A 315 -18.01 18.08 6.82
C MET A 315 -16.92 18.92 6.15
N ILE A 316 -16.30 19.85 6.90
CA ILE A 316 -15.25 20.73 6.39
C ILE A 316 -13.97 19.94 6.10
N ALA A 317 -13.58 19.02 6.98
CA ALA A 317 -12.39 18.20 6.77
C ALA A 317 -12.55 17.23 5.58
N PHE A 318 -13.75 16.67 5.34
CA PHE A 318 -14.01 15.92 4.10
C PHE A 318 -13.93 16.83 2.87
N ALA A 319 -14.53 18.02 2.89
CA ALA A 319 -14.47 18.94 1.75
C ALA A 319 -13.03 19.33 1.40
N ILE A 320 -12.21 19.65 2.41
CA ILE A 320 -10.78 19.95 2.21
C ILE A 320 -10.04 18.71 1.69
N ALA A 321 -10.23 17.54 2.31
CA ALA A 321 -9.54 16.32 1.91
C ALA A 321 -9.88 15.89 0.46
N SER A 322 -11.14 15.98 0.05
CA SER A 322 -11.57 15.70 -1.33
C SER A 322 -10.99 16.69 -2.33
N LEU A 323 -10.93 17.99 -2.00
CA LEU A 323 -10.37 19.02 -2.89
C LEU A 323 -8.85 18.89 -3.04
N ASP A 324 -8.14 18.59 -1.94
CA ASP A 324 -6.70 18.33 -1.93
C ASP A 324 -6.35 17.06 -2.74
N ASP A 325 -7.09 15.97 -2.54
CA ASP A 325 -6.94 14.71 -3.27
C ASP A 325 -7.11 14.90 -4.79
N ILE A 326 -8.23 15.51 -5.22
CA ILE A 326 -8.49 15.86 -6.63
C ILE A 326 -7.36 16.76 -7.18
N GLY A 327 -6.93 17.77 -6.42
CA GLY A 327 -5.85 18.67 -6.81
C GLY A 327 -4.51 17.93 -6.99
N SER A 328 -4.20 16.98 -6.10
CA SER A 328 -2.96 16.20 -6.11
C SER A 328 -2.85 15.30 -7.34
N HIS A 329 -3.95 14.71 -7.80
CA HIS A 329 -4.00 13.88 -9.01
C HIS A 329 -3.97 14.71 -10.30
N LEU A 330 -4.46 15.96 -10.28
CA LEU A 330 -4.38 16.88 -11.42
C LEU A 330 -3.03 17.58 -11.55
N SER A 331 -2.31 17.76 -10.44
CA SER A 331 -0.97 18.38 -10.41
C SER A 331 -0.07 17.67 -9.38
N PRO A 332 0.54 16.52 -9.74
CA PRO A 332 1.35 15.72 -8.83
C PRO A 332 2.49 16.52 -8.17
N GLY A 333 2.34 16.76 -6.87
CA GLY A 333 3.40 17.26 -6.00
C GLY A 333 4.45 16.19 -5.70
N GLY A 334 5.56 16.60 -5.06
CA GLY A 334 6.58 15.65 -4.59
C GLY A 334 6.01 14.64 -3.58
N ALA A 335 6.55 13.42 -3.55
CA ALA A 335 6.04 12.34 -2.73
C ALA A 335 5.97 12.71 -1.23
N ALA A 336 4.77 12.59 -0.66
CA ALA A 336 4.54 12.82 0.76
C ALA A 336 5.20 11.74 1.63
N VAL A 337 5.68 12.12 2.80
CA VAL A 337 6.14 11.16 3.83
C VAL A 337 4.96 10.43 4.45
N PHE A 338 5.13 9.17 4.83
CA PHE A 338 4.04 8.34 5.36
C PHE A 338 3.30 8.98 6.56
N LEU A 339 4.01 9.81 7.34
CA LEU A 339 3.51 10.48 8.53
C LEU A 339 2.34 11.44 8.28
N VAL A 340 2.10 11.92 7.06
CA VAL A 340 0.95 12.78 6.75
C VAL A 340 -0.24 12.03 6.12
N MET A 341 -0.07 10.76 5.71
CA MET A 341 -1.11 9.99 5.02
C MET A 341 -2.39 9.77 5.83
N PHE A 342 -2.34 9.94 7.16
CA PHE A 342 -3.52 9.78 8.01
C PHE A 342 -4.45 11.00 8.03
N LEU A 343 -3.94 12.20 7.69
CA LEU A 343 -4.68 13.46 7.81
C LEU A 343 -6.02 13.43 7.05
N PRO A 344 -6.09 12.98 5.78
CA PRO A 344 -7.36 12.90 5.05
C PRO A 344 -8.35 11.86 5.60
N PHE A 345 -7.90 10.91 6.41
CA PHE A 345 -8.72 9.85 7.01
C PHE A 345 -9.22 10.19 8.42
N VAL A 346 -8.76 11.29 9.03
CA VAL A 346 -9.31 11.81 10.30
C VAL A 346 -10.83 12.07 10.26
N PRO A 347 -11.42 12.69 9.21
CA PRO A 347 -12.89 12.85 9.15
C PRO A 347 -13.64 11.51 9.15
N TYR A 348 -13.15 10.46 8.46
CA TYR A 348 -13.73 9.12 8.58
C TYR A 348 -13.63 8.58 10.02
N PHE A 349 -12.49 8.76 10.69
CA PHE A 349 -12.30 8.28 12.06
C PHE A 349 -13.29 8.94 13.04
N VAL A 350 -13.47 10.26 12.95
CA VAL A 350 -14.45 10.98 13.78
C VAL A 350 -15.89 10.65 13.36
N ALA A 351 -16.17 10.54 12.07
CA ALA A 351 -17.48 10.16 11.54
C ALA A 351 -17.93 8.78 12.03
N GLY A 352 -17.02 7.82 12.22
CA GLY A 352 -17.36 6.50 12.76
C GLY A 352 -17.90 6.56 14.21
N HIS A 353 -17.35 7.44 15.04
CA HIS A 353 -17.85 7.68 16.40
C HIS A 353 -19.20 8.43 16.39
N LEU A 354 -19.34 9.51 15.60
CA LEU A 354 -20.63 10.20 15.44
C LEU A 354 -21.72 9.28 14.87
N LEU A 355 -21.37 8.50 13.84
CA LEU A 355 -22.09 7.37 13.25
C LEU A 355 -22.74 6.47 14.31
N ARG A 356 -21.94 6.05 15.29
CA ARG A 356 -22.32 5.08 16.32
C ARG A 356 -23.42 5.60 17.24
N ASP A 357 -23.25 6.82 17.74
CA ASP A 357 -24.06 7.35 18.84
C ASP A 357 -25.33 8.08 18.36
N MET A 358 -25.49 8.28 17.04
CA MET A 358 -26.71 8.84 16.46
C MET A 358 -27.91 7.87 16.55
N PRO A 359 -29.14 8.36 16.86
CA PRO A 359 -30.36 7.56 16.89
C PRO A 359 -30.76 7.07 15.50
N ALA A 360 -31.35 5.87 15.42
CA ALA A 360 -31.71 5.20 14.16
C ALA A 360 -32.89 5.90 13.44
N SER A 361 -32.56 6.89 12.60
CA SER A 361 -33.53 7.71 11.86
C SER A 361 -33.67 7.36 10.37
N SER A 362 -32.64 6.80 9.75
CA SER A 362 -32.62 6.51 8.30
C SER A 362 -33.13 5.09 7.98
N PRO A 363 -34.10 4.91 7.06
CA PRO A 363 -34.51 3.60 6.60
C PRO A 363 -33.36 2.83 5.93
N ALA A 364 -33.24 1.53 6.22
CA ALA A 364 -32.21 0.67 5.67
C ALA A 364 -32.21 0.65 4.13
N ALA A 365 -33.39 0.66 3.51
CA ALA A 365 -33.56 0.73 2.06
C ALA A 365 -32.97 2.03 1.47
N THR A 366 -33.15 3.18 2.13
CA THR A 366 -32.58 4.46 1.70
C THR A 366 -31.05 4.42 1.75
N LEU A 367 -30.47 3.91 2.84
CA LEU A 367 -29.01 3.79 2.98
C LEU A 367 -28.39 2.90 1.89
N LEU A 368 -29.02 1.75 1.60
CA LEU A 368 -28.58 0.84 0.54
C LEU A 368 -28.78 1.43 -0.86
N ALA A 369 -29.89 2.13 -1.11
CA ALA A 369 -30.15 2.79 -2.38
C ALA A 369 -29.15 3.93 -2.64
N THR A 370 -28.82 4.74 -1.63
CA THR A 370 -27.78 5.78 -1.73
C THR A 370 -26.40 5.16 -1.98
N ALA A 371 -26.02 4.12 -1.22
CA ALA A 371 -24.74 3.44 -1.42
C ALA A 371 -24.62 2.81 -2.81
N GLY A 372 -25.68 2.13 -3.28
CA GLY A 372 -25.75 1.55 -4.63
C GLY A 372 -25.75 2.61 -5.74
N GLY A 373 -26.43 3.73 -5.54
CA GLY A 373 -26.42 4.87 -6.46
C GLY A 373 -25.03 5.52 -6.57
N CYS A 374 -24.32 5.67 -5.45
CA CYS A 374 -22.92 6.12 -5.46
C CYS A 374 -22.01 5.13 -6.19
N ALA A 375 -22.12 3.83 -5.91
CA ALA A 375 -21.34 2.80 -6.61
C ALA A 375 -21.61 2.78 -8.12
N ALA A 376 -22.87 2.88 -8.54
CA ALA A 376 -23.25 2.98 -9.96
C ALA A 376 -22.72 4.29 -10.59
N GLY A 377 -22.78 5.41 -9.87
CA GLY A 377 -22.22 6.69 -10.31
C GLY A 377 -20.70 6.61 -10.57
N ILE A 378 -19.93 6.05 -9.62
CA ILE A 378 -18.48 5.85 -9.79
C ILE A 378 -18.21 4.89 -10.96
N ALA A 379 -18.99 3.82 -11.10
CA ALA A 379 -18.81 2.84 -12.17
C ALA A 379 -19.05 3.49 -13.55
N ILE A 380 -20.17 4.21 -13.72
CA ILE A 380 -20.56 4.88 -14.96
C ILE A 380 -19.56 5.99 -15.31
N VAL A 381 -19.28 6.92 -14.39
CA VAL A 381 -18.37 8.04 -14.66
C VAL A 381 -16.94 7.53 -14.86
N GLY A 382 -16.46 6.63 -14.00
CA GLY A 382 -15.14 6.00 -14.13
C GLY A 382 -14.96 5.26 -15.44
N GLY A 383 -15.90 4.38 -15.82
CA GLY A 383 -15.84 3.63 -17.08
C GLY A 383 -15.99 4.52 -18.33
N LEU A 384 -16.63 5.69 -18.22
CA LEU A 384 -16.67 6.69 -19.29
C LEU A 384 -15.40 7.56 -19.37
N MET A 385 -14.73 7.82 -18.24
CA MET A 385 -13.54 8.68 -18.19
C MET A 385 -12.23 7.93 -18.40
N VAL A 386 -12.07 6.70 -17.90
CA VAL A 386 -10.83 5.89 -18.05
C VAL A 386 -10.39 5.74 -19.52
N PRO A 387 -11.26 5.45 -20.51
CA PRO A 387 -10.85 5.38 -21.91
C PRO A 387 -10.38 6.71 -22.53
N ARG A 388 -10.59 7.84 -21.84
CA ARG A 388 -10.29 9.20 -22.33
C ARG A 388 -9.14 9.87 -21.57
N TRP A 389 -9.06 9.64 -20.27
CA TRP A 389 -8.18 10.32 -19.31
C TRP A 389 -7.27 9.33 -18.55
N ASP A 390 -7.33 8.03 -18.91
CA ASP A 390 -6.40 6.98 -18.48
C ASP A 390 -6.25 6.91 -16.95
N HIS A 391 -5.02 6.83 -16.43
CA HIS A 391 -4.71 6.72 -15.01
C HIS A 391 -5.27 7.86 -14.16
N ILE A 392 -5.38 9.09 -14.67
CA ILE A 392 -5.91 10.24 -13.91
C ILE A 392 -7.39 10.02 -13.56
N ALA A 393 -8.18 9.51 -14.50
CA ALA A 393 -9.57 9.17 -14.24
C ALA A 393 -9.72 8.00 -13.26
N TRP A 394 -8.81 7.03 -13.31
CA TRP A 394 -8.77 5.95 -12.33
C TRP A 394 -8.50 6.49 -10.92
N GLU A 395 -7.42 7.25 -10.74
CA GLU A 395 -7.03 7.78 -9.43
C GLU A 395 -8.15 8.65 -8.81
N VAL A 396 -8.70 9.60 -9.56
CA VAL A 396 -9.74 10.52 -9.05
C VAL A 396 -11.10 9.83 -8.79
N MET A 397 -11.51 8.88 -9.64
CA MET A 397 -12.81 8.20 -9.45
C MET A 397 -12.77 7.12 -8.37
N TYR A 398 -11.63 6.47 -8.20
CA TYR A 398 -11.47 5.34 -7.28
C TYR A 398 -10.74 5.71 -5.97
N SER A 399 -10.33 6.96 -5.79
CA SER A 399 -9.84 7.49 -4.52
C SER A 399 -10.86 7.29 -3.38
N TYR A 400 -10.36 6.98 -2.19
CA TYR A 400 -11.16 6.90 -0.97
C TYR A 400 -11.67 8.28 -0.49
N LEU A 401 -11.20 9.37 -1.09
CA LEU A 401 -11.61 10.75 -0.80
C LEU A 401 -12.53 11.32 -1.88
N ASN A 402 -12.88 10.53 -2.90
CA ASN A 402 -13.93 10.87 -3.85
C ASN A 402 -15.27 11.08 -3.10
N PRO A 403 -16.03 12.17 -3.33
CA PRO A 403 -17.29 12.44 -2.63
C PRO A 403 -18.33 11.30 -2.70
N LEU A 404 -18.40 10.55 -3.81
CA LEU A 404 -19.29 9.40 -3.92
C LEU A 404 -18.83 8.23 -3.04
N VAL A 405 -17.51 8.02 -2.90
CA VAL A 405 -16.95 7.02 -1.99
C VAL A 405 -17.17 7.43 -0.54
N ILE A 406 -17.04 8.72 -0.19
CA ILE A 406 -17.36 9.24 1.14
C ILE A 406 -18.82 8.95 1.50
N VAL A 407 -19.78 9.38 0.68
CA VAL A 407 -21.22 9.17 0.94
C VAL A 407 -21.55 7.68 1.01
N MET A 408 -21.08 6.87 0.06
CA MET A 408 -21.25 5.41 0.07
C MET A 408 -20.74 4.79 1.38
N SER A 409 -19.56 5.20 1.83
CA SER A 409 -18.94 4.67 3.05
C SER A 409 -19.74 5.01 4.31
N LEU A 410 -20.18 6.27 4.43
CA LEU A 410 -21.02 6.71 5.56
C LEU A 410 -22.35 5.94 5.58
N CYS A 411 -22.97 5.73 4.42
CA CYS A 411 -24.21 4.93 4.29
C CYS A 411 -23.99 3.46 4.65
N VAL A 412 -22.93 2.80 4.16
CA VAL A 412 -22.62 1.39 4.48
C VAL A 412 -22.29 1.22 5.96
N PHE A 413 -21.49 2.12 6.54
CA PHE A 413 -21.20 2.10 7.97
C PHE A 413 -22.49 2.24 8.79
N ARG A 414 -23.33 3.23 8.46
CA ARG A 414 -24.60 3.49 9.16
C ARG A 414 -25.59 2.33 9.03
N PHE A 415 -25.65 1.71 7.87
CA PHE A 415 -26.41 0.47 7.65
C PHE A 415 -25.89 -0.64 8.57
N GLY A 416 -24.60 -0.96 8.53
CA GLY A 416 -24.04 -2.08 9.30
C GLY A 416 -24.18 -1.94 10.83
N ILE A 417 -24.08 -0.72 11.39
CA ILE A 417 -24.32 -0.52 12.83
C ILE A 417 -25.80 -0.60 13.22
N SER A 418 -26.72 -0.31 12.30
CA SER A 418 -28.17 -0.30 12.55
C SER A 418 -28.87 -1.65 12.31
N GLN A 419 -28.21 -2.60 11.64
CA GLN A 419 -28.75 -3.91 11.32
C GLN A 419 -28.13 -5.02 12.19
N PRO A 420 -28.71 -5.32 13.38
CA PRO A 420 -28.20 -6.38 14.23
C PRO A 420 -28.33 -7.76 13.59
N LEU A 421 -27.27 -8.57 13.67
CA LEU A 421 -27.29 -9.99 13.30
C LEU A 421 -28.22 -10.77 14.22
N LYS A 422 -29.46 -11.01 13.77
CA LYS A 422 -30.47 -11.78 14.51
C LYS A 422 -30.13 -13.28 14.61
N SER A 423 -29.33 -13.81 13.69
CA SER A 423 -28.94 -15.23 13.65
C SER A 423 -27.75 -15.48 14.59
N GLN A 424 -27.97 -16.22 15.69
CA GLN A 424 -26.91 -16.57 16.64
C GLN A 424 -25.75 -17.37 15.99
N PRO A 425 -25.99 -18.37 15.11
CA PRO A 425 -24.90 -19.04 14.40
C PRO A 425 -24.07 -18.08 13.55
N ALA A 426 -24.70 -17.15 12.83
CA ALA A 426 -23.99 -16.16 12.01
C ALA A 426 -23.18 -15.18 12.88
N ALA A 427 -23.75 -14.71 13.99
CA ALA A 427 -23.04 -13.89 14.97
C ALA A 427 -21.80 -14.62 15.54
N ALA A 428 -21.92 -15.90 15.88
CA ALA A 428 -20.79 -16.71 16.36
C ALA A 428 -19.69 -16.87 15.30
N TRP A 429 -20.05 -17.05 14.02
CA TRP A 429 -19.08 -17.09 12.92
C TRP A 429 -18.37 -15.74 12.72
N VAL A 430 -19.10 -14.63 12.70
CA VAL A 430 -18.51 -13.28 12.63
C VAL A 430 -17.57 -13.01 13.80
N GLN A 431 -17.95 -13.39 15.02
CA GLN A 431 -17.10 -13.23 16.20
C GLN A 431 -15.85 -14.11 16.17
N ARG A 432 -15.85 -15.24 15.44
CA ARG A 432 -14.64 -16.06 15.19
C ARG A 432 -13.74 -15.47 14.09
N LEU A 433 -14.32 -14.86 13.06
CA LEU A 433 -13.58 -14.27 11.93
C LEU A 433 -13.01 -12.88 12.22
N ALA A 434 -13.71 -12.02 12.96
CA ALA A 434 -13.30 -10.64 13.20
C ALA A 434 -11.89 -10.47 13.80
N PRO A 435 -11.40 -11.32 14.75
CA PRO A 435 -10.03 -11.26 15.26
C PRO A 435 -8.96 -11.68 14.24
N LEU A 436 -9.34 -12.32 13.12
CA LEU A 436 -8.43 -12.73 12.05
C LEU A 436 -8.28 -11.67 10.96
N THR A 437 -9.11 -10.62 10.96
CA THR A 437 -9.18 -9.63 9.87
C THR A 437 -7.85 -8.93 9.56
N LEU A 438 -7.04 -8.64 10.59
CA LEU A 438 -5.69 -8.07 10.41
C LEU A 438 -4.76 -9.04 9.66
N GLY A 439 -4.69 -10.30 10.09
CA GLY A 439 -3.89 -11.32 9.40
C GLY A 439 -4.41 -11.63 8.00
N ILE A 440 -5.73 -11.62 7.78
CA ILE A 440 -6.31 -11.77 6.44
C ILE A 440 -5.85 -10.64 5.52
N TYR A 441 -5.94 -9.39 5.98
CA TYR A 441 -5.44 -8.23 5.26
C TYR A 441 -3.93 -8.31 4.98
N LEU A 442 -3.12 -8.88 5.88
CA LEU A 442 -1.67 -9.03 5.70
C LEU A 442 -1.27 -10.17 4.74
N ILE A 443 -2.01 -11.28 4.75
CA ILE A 443 -1.62 -12.52 4.04
C ILE A 443 -2.25 -12.61 2.63
N HIS A 444 -3.43 -11.99 2.40
CA HIS A 444 -4.17 -12.18 1.14
C HIS A 444 -3.37 -11.95 -0.17
N PRO A 445 -2.42 -11.00 -0.28
CA PRO A 445 -1.64 -10.81 -1.51
C PRO A 445 -0.82 -12.04 -1.90
N LEU A 446 -0.31 -12.80 -0.92
CA LEU A 446 0.41 -14.05 -1.18
C LEU A 446 -0.50 -15.10 -1.80
N TRP A 447 -1.73 -15.21 -1.30
CA TRP A 447 -2.74 -16.11 -1.84
C TRP A 447 -3.25 -15.65 -3.21
N LEU A 448 -3.46 -14.35 -3.44
CA LEU A 448 -3.84 -13.83 -4.75
C LEU A 448 -2.76 -14.15 -5.81
N GLU A 449 -1.49 -13.93 -5.50
CA GLU A 449 -0.39 -14.25 -6.40
C GLU A 449 -0.25 -15.77 -6.67
N LEU A 450 -0.44 -16.61 -5.64
CA LEU A 450 -0.39 -18.05 -5.81
C LEU A 450 -1.60 -18.61 -6.60
N LEU A 451 -2.81 -18.11 -6.33
CA LEU A 451 -4.02 -18.47 -7.07
C LEU A 451 -3.89 -18.09 -8.55
N ARG A 452 -3.37 -16.89 -8.84
CA ARG A 452 -3.08 -16.44 -10.20
C ARG A 452 -2.13 -17.39 -10.94
N ARG A 453 -1.11 -17.94 -10.26
CA ARG A 453 -0.15 -18.92 -10.84
C ARG A 453 -0.78 -20.27 -11.17
N VAL A 454 -1.82 -20.70 -10.45
CA VAL A 454 -2.56 -21.93 -10.75
C VAL A 454 -3.79 -21.69 -11.65
N GLY A 455 -3.91 -20.49 -12.25
CA GLY A 455 -4.98 -20.15 -13.18
C GLY A 455 -6.30 -19.66 -12.53
N LEU A 456 -6.31 -19.43 -11.22
CA LEU A 456 -7.45 -18.88 -10.49
C LEU A 456 -7.29 -17.37 -10.29
N TYR A 457 -7.90 -16.59 -11.17
CA TYR A 457 -7.89 -15.12 -11.14
C TYR A 457 -9.24 -14.56 -11.62
N GLY A 458 -9.49 -13.27 -11.36
CA GLY A 458 -10.81 -12.65 -11.54
C GLY A 458 -11.42 -12.77 -12.95
N SER A 459 -10.59 -12.85 -13.99
CA SER A 459 -10.97 -13.00 -15.40
C SER A 459 -10.70 -14.40 -15.99
N ALA A 460 -10.43 -15.41 -15.15
CA ALA A 460 -10.37 -16.82 -15.58
C ALA A 460 -11.76 -17.38 -15.95
N LEU A 461 -12.81 -16.78 -15.38
CA LEU A 461 -14.22 -16.94 -15.77
C LEU A 461 -14.80 -15.54 -16.04
N HIS A 462 -16.08 -15.46 -16.43
CA HIS A 462 -16.77 -14.17 -16.50
C HIS A 462 -16.64 -13.43 -15.16
N PRO A 463 -16.25 -12.13 -15.12
CA PRO A 463 -15.91 -11.43 -13.88
C PRO A 463 -16.98 -11.46 -12.78
N ALA A 464 -18.26 -11.52 -13.14
CA ALA A 464 -19.38 -11.70 -12.19
C ALA A 464 -19.25 -12.96 -11.31
N VAL A 465 -18.54 -13.99 -11.78
CA VAL A 465 -18.28 -15.25 -11.08
C VAL A 465 -16.80 -15.37 -10.69
N GLY A 466 -15.89 -15.06 -11.61
CA GLY A 466 -14.45 -15.19 -11.41
C GLY A 466 -13.92 -14.30 -10.27
N ILE A 467 -14.42 -13.06 -10.15
CA ILE A 467 -14.01 -12.14 -9.09
C ILE A 467 -14.50 -12.64 -7.70
N PRO A 468 -15.81 -12.88 -7.45
CA PRO A 468 -16.26 -13.40 -6.16
C PRO A 468 -15.67 -14.76 -5.78
N ALA A 469 -15.54 -15.69 -6.75
CA ALA A 469 -14.98 -17.01 -6.47
C ALA A 469 -13.51 -16.95 -6.05
N THR A 470 -12.68 -16.20 -6.80
CA THR A 470 -11.26 -16.01 -6.46
C THR A 470 -11.12 -15.32 -5.10
N ALA A 471 -11.92 -14.30 -4.83
CA ALA A 471 -11.90 -13.57 -3.56
C ALA A 471 -12.32 -14.45 -2.38
N LEU A 472 -13.34 -15.30 -2.54
CA LEU A 472 -13.78 -16.24 -1.50
C LEU A 472 -12.71 -17.29 -1.18
N VAL A 473 -12.04 -17.84 -2.20
CA VAL A 473 -10.93 -18.79 -2.01
C VAL A 473 -9.75 -18.10 -1.33
N ALA A 474 -9.32 -16.93 -1.81
CA ALA A 474 -8.23 -16.15 -1.24
C ALA A 474 -8.50 -15.75 0.21
N PHE A 475 -9.71 -15.27 0.51
CA PHE A 475 -10.14 -14.92 1.88
C PHE A 475 -10.12 -16.13 2.81
N SER A 476 -10.64 -17.28 2.35
CA SER A 476 -10.69 -18.52 3.13
C SER A 476 -9.28 -19.06 3.45
N LEU A 477 -8.38 -19.09 2.45
CA LEU A 477 -6.99 -19.48 2.64
C LEU A 477 -6.23 -18.50 3.55
N SER A 478 -6.51 -17.21 3.44
CA SER A 478 -5.95 -16.17 4.33
C SER A 478 -6.45 -16.31 5.77
N ALA A 479 -7.73 -16.64 5.97
CA ALA A 479 -8.32 -16.87 7.28
C ALA A 479 -7.74 -18.13 7.94
N ALA A 480 -7.61 -19.23 7.20
CA ALA A 480 -6.96 -20.46 7.65
C ALA A 480 -5.48 -20.23 8.01
N SER A 481 -4.74 -19.50 7.16
CA SER A 481 -3.35 -19.11 7.42
C SER A 481 -3.21 -18.25 8.67
N THR A 482 -4.12 -17.28 8.86
CA THR A 482 -4.14 -16.41 10.05
C THR A 482 -4.45 -17.20 11.32
N ALA A 483 -5.39 -18.15 11.25
CA ALA A 483 -5.70 -19.02 12.38
C ALA A 483 -4.51 -19.91 12.75
N LEU A 484 -3.81 -20.48 11.76
CA LEU A 484 -2.61 -21.29 11.93
C LEU A 484 -1.44 -20.48 12.51
N LEU A 485 -1.05 -19.38 11.89
CA LEU A 485 0.01 -18.50 12.41
C LEU A 485 -0.35 -17.92 13.79
N GLY A 486 -1.64 -17.62 14.00
CA GLY A 486 -2.18 -17.20 15.29
C GLY A 486 -2.15 -18.28 16.38
N SER A 487 -2.01 -19.57 16.05
CA SER A 487 -1.83 -20.63 17.04
C SER A 487 -0.38 -20.71 17.53
N LEU A 488 0.60 -20.46 16.65
CA LEU A 488 2.03 -20.58 16.91
C LEU A 488 2.57 -19.45 17.83
N PRO A 489 3.20 -19.74 18.98
CA PRO A 489 3.58 -18.71 19.97
C PRO A 489 4.44 -17.57 19.43
N TYR A 490 5.45 -17.89 18.60
CA TYR A 490 6.48 -16.94 18.16
C TYR A 490 6.02 -16.00 17.04
N VAL A 491 5.05 -16.41 16.22
CA VAL A 491 4.55 -15.62 15.07
C VAL A 491 3.13 -15.09 15.26
N ARG A 492 2.42 -15.50 16.32
CA ARG A 492 1.08 -14.99 16.66
C ARG A 492 0.98 -13.47 16.67
N ALA A 493 2.04 -12.77 17.11
CA ALA A 493 2.08 -11.32 17.22
C ALA A 493 2.22 -10.58 15.87
N SER A 494 2.55 -11.26 14.76
CA SER A 494 2.56 -10.64 13.43
C SER A 494 1.20 -10.67 12.74
N VAL A 495 0.18 -11.30 13.33
CA VAL A 495 -1.14 -11.51 12.72
C VAL A 495 -2.34 -11.25 13.66
N ARG A 496 -2.13 -10.67 14.86
CA ARG A 496 -3.17 -10.42 15.88
C ARG A 496 -3.01 -9.09 16.64
#